data_AF-A0A415K565-F1
#
_entry.id   AF-A0A415K565-F1
#
_cell.length_a   1.000
_cell.length_b   1.000
_cell.length_c   1.000
_cell.angle_alpha   90.00
_cell.angle_beta   90.00
_cell.angle_gamma   90.00
#
_symmetry.space_group_name_H-M   'P 1'
#
loop_
_entity.id
_entity.type
_entity.pdbx_description
1 polymer ?
#
loop_
_entity_poly.entity_id
_entity_poly.type
_entity_poly.pdbx_seq_one_letter_code
_entity_poly.pdbx_strand_id
1 'polypeptide(L)'
;MHGEKNNRNNNGIDTGKTAVAIEYVPGEAAPKILATGKGIVADKIIERAKESNVPTYKDDKLADTLSRLKIGDMIPPELYEVVAEILVFVNDLDKIKAKIDQR
;
A
#
# COMPACT_ATOMS: atom_id res chain seq x y z
N MET A 1 -22.01 36.59 25.51
CA MET A 1 -20.62 36.98 25.22
C MET A 1 -19.89 35.74 24.71
N HIS A 2 -19.41 35.82 23.47
CA HIS A 2 -18.74 34.76 22.73
C HIS A 2 -17.48 34.25 23.44
N GLY A 3 -17.16 32.98 23.20
CA GLY A 3 -15.91 32.38 23.62
C GLY A 3 -15.74 30.97 23.07
N GLU A 4 -15.87 30.80 21.76
CA GLU A 4 -15.40 29.61 21.05
C GLU A 4 -13.90 29.44 21.30
N LYS A 5 -13.48 28.31 21.87
CA LYS A 5 -12.09 27.86 21.82
C LYS A 5 -12.00 26.64 20.92
N ASN A 6 -12.07 26.93 19.62
CA ASN A 6 -11.67 26.01 18.57
C ASN A 6 -10.20 26.27 18.26
N ASN A 7 -9.30 25.38 18.68
CA ASN A 7 -8.03 25.17 17.98
C ASN A 7 -7.46 23.81 18.34
N ARG A 8 -7.96 22.76 17.67
CA ARG A 8 -7.20 21.51 17.51
C ARG A 8 -6.37 21.69 16.25
N ASN A 9 -5.12 22.09 16.47
CA ASN A 9 -4.08 22.19 15.46
C ASN A 9 -3.73 20.75 15.04
N ASN A 10 -4.56 20.17 14.17
CA ASN A 10 -4.36 18.84 13.61
C ASN A 10 -3.26 18.90 12.55
N ASN A 11 -2.00 18.94 12.97
CA ASN A 11 -0.92 18.34 12.17
C ASN A 11 -0.97 16.84 12.43
N GLY A 12 -1.91 16.15 11.77
CA GLY A 12 -2.09 14.71 11.83
C GLY A 12 -0.93 13.98 11.18
N ILE A 13 0.19 13.87 11.89
CA ILE A 13 1.24 12.91 11.55
C ILE A 13 0.77 11.59 12.16
N ASP A 14 0.08 10.75 11.39
CA ASP A 14 -0.30 9.40 11.81
C ASP A 14 0.98 8.55 11.94
N THR A 15 1.64 8.64 13.09
CA THR A 15 2.90 7.92 13.39
C THR A 15 2.74 6.40 13.38
N GLY A 16 1.50 5.89 13.38
CA GLY A 16 1.17 4.47 13.29
C GLY A 16 1.04 3.91 11.87
N LYS A 17 1.07 4.75 10.83
CA LYS A 17 0.85 4.27 9.45
C LYS A 17 2.06 3.49 8.94
N THR A 18 1.82 2.34 8.33
CA THR A 18 2.84 1.51 7.67
C THR A 18 2.43 1.30 6.21
N ALA A 19 3.39 1.38 5.30
CA ALA A 19 3.17 1.08 3.88
C ALA A 19 4.30 0.20 3.35
N VAL A 20 3.93 -0.76 2.51
CA VAL A 20 4.85 -1.69 1.86
C VAL A 20 4.48 -1.75 0.38
N ALA A 21 5.46 -1.59 -0.50
CA ALA A 21 5.31 -1.76 -1.92
C ALA A 21 5.88 -3.13 -2.33
N ILE A 22 5.13 -3.86 -3.13
CA ILE A 22 5.51 -5.18 -3.65
C ILE A 22 5.56 -5.15 -5.17
N GLU A 23 6.43 -5.95 -5.75
CA GLU A 23 6.54 -6.15 -7.19
C GLU A 23 6.42 -7.64 -7.52
N TYR A 24 5.64 -7.96 -8.54
CA TYR A 24 5.60 -9.29 -9.13
C TYR A 24 6.11 -9.22 -10.56
N VAL A 25 7.22 -9.91 -10.83
CA VAL A 25 7.79 -10.04 -12.17
C VAL A 25 7.45 -11.44 -12.70
N PRO A 26 6.78 -11.57 -13.86
CA PRO A 26 6.50 -12.87 -14.46
C PRO A 26 7.77 -13.70 -14.66
N GLY A 27 7.73 -14.96 -14.23
CA GLY A 27 8.88 -15.86 -14.29
C GLY A 27 9.73 -15.88 -13.01
N GLU A 28 9.51 -14.97 -12.07
CA GLU A 28 10.09 -15.08 -10.73
C GLU A 28 9.27 -16.00 -9.82
N ALA A 29 9.96 -16.63 -8.86
CA ALA A 29 9.35 -17.59 -7.94
C ALA A 29 8.35 -16.95 -6.97
N ALA A 30 8.52 -15.67 -6.64
CA ALA A 30 7.68 -14.97 -5.68
C ALA A 30 7.75 -13.45 -5.90
N PRO A 31 6.70 -12.69 -5.51
CA PRO A 31 6.79 -11.24 -5.43
C PRO A 31 7.85 -10.79 -4.43
N LYS A 32 8.40 -9.59 -4.63
CA LYS A 32 9.47 -9.02 -3.79
C LYS A 32 9.05 -7.72 -3.13
N ILE A 33 9.68 -7.40 -2.01
CA ILE A 33 9.54 -6.09 -1.36
C ILE A 33 10.36 -5.06 -2.12
N LEU A 34 9.70 -4.03 -2.65
CA LEU A 34 10.35 -2.93 -3.36
C LEU A 34 10.59 -1.73 -2.43
N ALA A 35 9.67 -1.47 -1.50
CA ALA A 35 9.80 -0.39 -0.52
C ALA A 35 9.03 -0.74 0.77
N THR A 36 9.48 -0.21 1.90
CA THR A 36 8.79 -0.29 3.19
C THR A 36 9.02 1.00 3.96
N GLY A 37 8.02 1.46 4.70
CA GLY A 37 8.09 2.72 5.44
C GLY A 37 7.04 2.83 6.52
N LYS A 38 7.32 3.70 7.51
CA LYS A 38 6.41 4.06 8.59
C LYS A 38 6.25 5.59 8.67
N GLY A 39 5.12 6.05 9.21
CA GLY A 39 4.78 7.47 9.35
C GLY A 39 4.95 8.23 8.04
N ILE A 40 5.76 9.29 8.05
CA ILE A 40 6.02 10.16 6.89
C ILE A 40 6.54 9.36 5.68
N VAL A 41 7.35 8.33 5.89
CA VAL A 41 7.85 7.50 4.77
C VAL A 41 6.71 6.69 4.17
N ALA A 42 5.80 6.16 5.00
CA ALA A 42 4.62 5.45 4.52
C ALA A 42 3.72 6.37 3.68
N ASP A 43 3.52 7.61 4.13
CA ASP A 43 2.75 8.60 3.39
C ASP A 43 3.36 8.89 2.01
N LYS A 44 4.68 9.07 1.94
CA LYS A 44 5.41 9.27 0.67
C LYS A 44 5.29 8.08 -0.28
N ILE A 45 5.33 6.84 0.24
CA ILE A 45 5.15 5.64 -0.57
C ILE A 45 3.74 5.64 -1.18
N ILE A 46 2.72 5.94 -0.39
CA ILE A 46 1.32 5.98 -0.84
C ILE A 46 1.08 7.11 -1.85
N GLU A 47 1.64 8.29 -1.60
CA GLU A 47 1.59 9.42 -2.53
C GLU A 47 2.20 9.05 -3.88
N ARG A 48 3.41 8.49 -3.87
CA ARG A 48 4.10 8.07 -5.10
C ARG A 48 3.36 6.95 -5.85
N ALA A 49 2.70 6.05 -5.13
CA ALA A 49 1.85 5.02 -5.71
C ALA A 49 0.66 5.65 -6.47
N LYS A 50 -0.03 6.62 -5.86
CA LYS A 50 -1.13 7.35 -6.50
C LYS A 50 -0.69 8.08 -7.77
N GLU A 51 0.42 8.81 -7.71
CA GLU A 51 0.99 9.51 -8.86
C GLU A 51 1.34 8.57 -10.02
N SER A 52 1.73 7.33 -9.69
CA SER A 52 2.11 6.31 -10.67
C SER A 52 0.96 5.41 -11.09
N ASN A 53 -0.28 5.68 -10.64
CA ASN A 53 -1.44 4.80 -10.81
C ASN A 53 -1.19 3.35 -10.31
N VAL A 54 -0.37 3.19 -9.27
CA VAL A 54 -0.19 1.90 -8.60
C VAL A 54 -1.35 1.70 -7.62
N PRO A 55 -2.13 0.60 -7.74
CA PRO A 55 -3.23 0.32 -6.83
C PRO A 55 -2.76 0.18 -5.37
N THR A 56 -3.58 0.65 -4.42
CA THR A 56 -3.31 0.55 -2.99
C THR A 56 -4.36 -0.32 -2.30
N TYR A 57 -3.91 -1.26 -1.49
CA TYR A 57 -4.76 -2.09 -0.63
C TYR A 57 -4.48 -1.78 0.83
N LYS A 58 -5.53 -1.57 1.64
CA LYS A 58 -5.38 -1.21 3.06
C LYS A 58 -5.67 -2.41 3.95
N ASP A 59 -4.62 -2.93 4.59
CA ASP A 59 -4.70 -3.92 5.66
C ASP A 59 -3.56 -3.66 6.66
N ASP A 60 -3.90 -3.21 7.86
CA ASP A 60 -2.92 -2.78 8.86
C ASP A 60 -2.08 -3.97 9.37
N LYS A 61 -2.67 -5.17 9.48
CA LYS A 61 -1.97 -6.37 9.99
C LYS A 61 -1.02 -6.93 8.95
N LEU A 62 -1.46 -6.99 7.69
CA LEU A 62 -0.62 -7.43 6.58
C LEU A 62 0.51 -6.44 6.34
N ALA A 63 0.24 -5.14 6.37
CA ALA A 63 1.26 -4.10 6.23
C ALA A 63 2.33 -4.22 7.33
N ASP A 64 1.95 -4.39 8.61
CA ASP A 64 2.93 -4.61 9.69
C ASP A 64 3.73 -5.91 9.47
N THR A 65 3.06 -6.98 9.05
CA THR A 65 3.69 -8.28 8.78
C THR A 65 4.74 -8.18 7.67
N LEU A 66 4.34 -7.63 6.51
CA LEU A 66 5.23 -7.44 5.36
C LEU A 66 6.34 -6.42 5.64
N SER A 67 6.10 -5.43 6.51
CA SER A 67 7.11 -4.42 6.84
C SER A 67 8.33 -4.97 7.57
N ARG A 68 8.25 -6.20 8.09
CA ARG A 68 9.35 -6.91 8.75
C ARG A 68 10.34 -7.52 7.78
N LEU A 69 9.93 -7.68 6.51
CA LEU A 69 10.79 -8.12 5.42
C LEU A 69 11.66 -6.96 4.93
N LYS A 70 12.85 -7.26 4.40
CA LYS A 70 13.77 -6.26 3.86
C LYS A 70 13.44 -5.98 2.40
N ILE A 71 13.84 -4.79 1.94
CA ILE A 71 13.81 -4.47 0.51
C ILE A 71 14.67 -5.48 -0.25
N GLY A 72 14.11 -6.05 -1.32
CA GLY A 72 14.70 -7.12 -2.11
C GLY A 72 14.33 -8.53 -1.65
N ASP A 73 13.78 -8.70 -0.44
CA ASP A 73 13.35 -10.01 0.03
C ASP A 73 12.14 -10.47 -0.79
N MET A 74 12.14 -11.76 -1.13
CA MET A 74 10.95 -12.43 -1.64
C MET A 74 9.94 -12.62 -0.51
N ILE A 75 8.67 -12.48 -0.83
CA ILE A 75 7.59 -12.82 0.08
C ILE A 75 7.71 -14.32 0.42
N PRO A 76 7.51 -14.71 1.68
CA PRO A 76 7.60 -16.10 2.08
C PRO A 76 6.30 -16.86 1.78
N PRO A 77 6.36 -18.21 1.61
CA PRO A 77 5.22 -19.00 1.15
C PRO A 77 3.94 -18.88 1.98
N GLU A 78 4.06 -18.68 3.29
CA GLU A 78 2.94 -18.50 4.21
C GLU A 78 2.11 -17.23 3.93
N LEU A 79 2.65 -16.29 3.14
CA LEU A 79 1.94 -15.07 2.73
C LEU A 79 1.49 -15.11 1.26
N TYR A 80 1.71 -16.21 0.53
CA TYR A 80 1.36 -16.27 -0.90
C TYR A 80 -0.12 -16.17 -1.16
N GLU A 81 -0.95 -16.85 -0.37
CA GLU A 81 -2.40 -16.86 -0.58
C GLU A 81 -2.99 -15.46 -0.48
N VAL A 82 -2.69 -14.73 0.60
CA VAL A 82 -3.17 -13.36 0.81
C VAL A 82 -2.64 -12.39 -0.24
N VAL A 83 -1.38 -12.53 -0.66
CA VAL A 83 -0.80 -11.66 -1.69
C VAL A 83 -1.41 -11.95 -3.06
N ALA A 84 -1.64 -13.22 -3.39
CA ALA A 84 -2.28 -13.62 -4.65
C ALA A 84 -3.71 -13.08 -4.75
N GLU A 85 -4.48 -13.13 -3.65
CA GLU A 85 -5.82 -12.55 -3.59
C GLU A 85 -5.80 -11.05 -3.90
N ILE A 86 -4.86 -10.31 -3.31
CA ILE A 86 -4.68 -8.88 -3.58
C ILE A 86 -4.34 -8.64 -5.05
N LEU A 87 -3.41 -9.41 -5.63
CA LEU A 87 -3.00 -9.28 -7.03
C LEU A 87 -4.17 -9.54 -8.00
N VAL A 88 -5.00 -10.55 -7.72
CA VAL A 88 -6.20 -10.82 -8.51
C VAL A 88 -7.18 -9.66 -8.41
N PHE A 89 -7.41 -9.16 -7.19
CA PHE A 89 -8.30 -8.03 -6.95
C PHE A 89 -7.87 -6.78 -7.72
N VAL A 90 -6.58 -6.39 -7.66
CA VAL A 90 -6.11 -5.20 -8.37
C VAL A 90 -6.11 -5.38 -9.89
N ASN A 91 -5.77 -6.57 -10.39
CA ASN A 91 -5.83 -6.87 -11.83
C ASN A 91 -7.27 -6.75 -12.37
N ASP A 92 -8.26 -7.21 -11.61
CA ASP A 92 -9.65 -7.10 -12.03
C ASP A 92 -10.16 -5.65 -11.99
N LEU A 93 -9.70 -4.85 -11.01
CA LEU A 93 -9.96 -3.40 -11.00
C LEU A 93 -9.37 -2.71 -12.23
N ASP A 94 -8.13 -3.04 -12.62
CA ASP A 94 -7.49 -2.48 -13.81
C ASP A 94 -8.24 -2.84 -15.09
N LYS A 95 -8.71 -4.09 -15.21
CA LYS A 95 -9.57 -4.51 -16.34
C LYS A 95 -10.91 -3.78 -16.36
N ILE A 96 -11.52 -3.52 -15.21
CA ILE A 96 -12.78 -2.76 -15.11
C ILE A 96 -12.55 -1.32 -15.53
N LYS A 97 -11.49 -0.67 -15.04
CA LYS A 97 -11.12 0.70 -15.42
C LYS A 97 -10.89 0.81 -16.92
N ALA A 98 -10.16 -0.13 -17.53
CA ALA A 98 -9.92 -0.17 -18.97
C ALA A 98 -11.22 -0.28 -19.80
N LYS A 99 -12.26 -0.96 -19.30
CA LYS A 99 -13.56 -1.05 -19.97
C LYS A 99 -14.41 0.21 -19.82
N ILE A 100 -14.26 0.94 -18.72
CA ILE A 100 -14.99 2.19 -18.46
C ILE A 100 -14.40 3.32 -19.31
N ASP A 101 -13.08 3.42 -19.42
CA ASP A 101 -12.39 4.47 -20.19
C ASP A 101 -12.59 4.32 -21.72
N GLN A 102 -13.15 3.20 -22.20
CA GLN A 102 -13.49 2.95 -23.62
C GLN A 102 -14.93 3.33 -24.01
N ARG A 103 -15.69 3.98 -23.12
CA ARG A 103 -17.05 4.47 -23.38
C ARG A 103 -17.13 5.98 -23.28
#